data_AF-A0A5C1QFM0-F1
#
_entry.id   AF-A0A5C1QFM0-F1
#
_cell.length_a   1.000
_cell.length_b   1.000
_cell.length_c   1.000
_cell.angle_alpha   90.00
_cell.angle_beta   90.00
_cell.angle_gamma   90.00
#
_symmetry.space_group_name_H-M   'P 1'
#
loop_
_entity.id
_entity.type
_entity.pdbx_description
1 polymer ?
#
loop_
_entity_poly.entity_id
_entity_poly.type
_entity_poly.pdbx_seq_one_letter_code
_entity_poly.pdbx_strand_id
1 'polypeptide(L)'
;MPEENSNSQNVNYTITSCQRGTSQGSYRIFLEDGSSFFLSVDFFLENKIRKGRVVDETLLLKIKDESLFVQAYSKAISLLSRQLYSKFNLKENYSPRI
;
A
#
# COMPACT_ATOMS: atom_id res chain seq x y z
N MET A 1 -28.74 29.85 8.61
CA MET A 1 -27.46 29.13 8.47
C MET A 1 -27.62 28.24 7.25
N PRO A 2 -26.77 28.36 6.22
CA PRO A 2 -26.94 27.58 5.00
C PRO A 2 -26.54 26.13 5.26
N GLU A 3 -27.40 25.23 4.79
CA GLU A 3 -27.26 23.78 4.85
C GLU A 3 -26.03 23.36 4.06
N GLU A 4 -25.12 22.63 4.72
CA GLU A 4 -24.02 21.94 4.07
C GLU A 4 -24.63 20.84 3.21
N ASN A 5 -24.87 21.15 1.92
CA ASN A 5 -25.13 20.17 0.89
C ASN A 5 -23.92 19.22 0.86
N SER A 6 -24.03 18.11 1.58
CA SER A 6 -23.22 16.91 1.39
C SER A 6 -23.43 16.47 -0.05
N ASN A 7 -22.62 17.05 -0.93
CA ASN A 7 -22.54 16.69 -2.32
C ASN A 7 -21.88 15.32 -2.33
N SER A 8 -22.67 14.27 -2.10
CA SER A 8 -22.28 12.88 -2.30
C SER A 8 -22.05 12.68 -3.79
N GLN A 9 -20.94 13.25 -4.28
CA GLN A 9 -20.39 12.90 -5.57
C GLN A 9 -20.17 11.40 -5.50
N ASN A 10 -21.02 10.66 -6.21
CA ASN A 10 -20.96 9.22 -6.28
C ASN A 10 -19.72 8.88 -7.12
N VAL A 11 -18.54 8.92 -6.50
CA VAL A 11 -17.28 8.84 -7.22
C VAL A 11 -16.97 7.39 -7.50
N ASN A 12 -17.30 6.97 -8.71
CA ASN A 12 -16.98 5.66 -9.24
C ASN A 12 -15.68 5.79 -10.05
N TYR A 13 -14.63 5.10 -9.61
CA TYR A 13 -13.35 5.09 -10.33
C TYR A 13 -13.13 3.76 -11.04
N THR A 14 -12.58 3.79 -12.25
CA THR A 14 -12.24 2.56 -12.96
C THR A 14 -10.76 2.21 -12.75
N ILE A 15 -10.47 0.92 -12.51
CA ILE A 15 -9.10 0.43 -12.47
C ILE A 15 -8.55 0.34 -13.89
N THR A 16 -7.55 1.16 -14.21
CA THR A 16 -6.92 1.23 -15.54
C THR A 16 -5.85 0.16 -15.72
N SER A 17 -5.14 -0.19 -14.65
CA SER A 17 -4.07 -1.19 -14.69
C SER A 17 -3.77 -1.79 -13.32
N CYS A 18 -3.23 -3.02 -13.32
CA CYS A 18 -2.71 -3.70 -12.14
C CYS A 18 -1.29 -4.19 -12.46
N GLN A 19 -0.33 -3.89 -11.61
CA GLN A 19 1.06 -4.31 -11.73
C GLN A 19 1.50 -5.03 -10.47
N ARG A 20 2.40 -6.02 -10.59
CA ARG A 20 3.02 -6.64 -9.42
C ARG A 20 4.00 -5.65 -8.80
N GLY A 21 3.89 -5.45 -7.49
CA GLY A 21 4.79 -4.57 -6.73
C GLY A 21 6.22 -5.11 -6.69
N THR A 22 7.18 -4.23 -6.42
CA THR A 22 8.62 -4.55 -6.34
C THR A 22 8.99 -5.31 -5.06
N SER A 23 8.28 -5.07 -3.95
CA SER A 23 8.37 -5.90 -2.74
C SER A 23 7.49 -7.14 -2.88
N GLN A 24 8.06 -8.31 -2.58
CA GLN A 24 7.34 -9.58 -2.54
C GLN A 24 6.05 -9.42 -1.73
N GLY A 25 4.90 -9.74 -2.33
CA GLY A 25 3.61 -9.77 -1.64
C GLY A 25 2.72 -8.53 -1.81
N SER A 26 2.99 -7.64 -2.77
CA SER A 26 2.10 -6.51 -3.06
C SER A 26 1.76 -6.38 -4.54
N TYR A 27 0.59 -5.82 -4.82
CA TYR A 27 0.15 -5.37 -6.14
C TYR A 27 -0.07 -3.85 -6.12
N ARG A 28 0.35 -3.18 -7.18
CA ARG A 28 0.03 -1.77 -7.41
C ARG A 28 -1.12 -1.66 -8.38
N ILE A 29 -2.16 -0.94 -8.00
CA ILE A 29 -3.30 -0.64 -8.86
C ILE A 29 -3.27 0.82 -9.29
N PHE A 30 -3.79 1.08 -10.48
CA PHE A 30 -3.91 2.41 -11.07
C PHE A 30 -5.38 2.69 -11.34
N LEU A 31 -5.84 3.85 -10.92
CA LEU A 31 -7.19 4.35 -11.15
C LEU A 31 -7.20 5.32 -12.34
N GLU A 32 -8.39 5.61 -12.85
CA GLU A 32 -8.61 6.50 -14.00
C GLU A 32 -8.27 7.97 -13.71
N ASP A 33 -8.39 8.39 -12.45
CA ASP A 33 -8.00 9.72 -11.98
C ASP A 33 -6.47 9.92 -11.89
N GLY A 34 -5.70 8.90 -12.24
CA GLY A 34 -4.23 8.90 -12.13
C GLY A 34 -3.71 8.50 -10.76
N SER A 35 -4.58 8.24 -9.78
CA SER A 35 -4.18 7.75 -8.47
C SER A 35 -3.65 6.32 -8.55
N SER A 36 -2.75 5.96 -7.62
CA SER A 36 -2.23 4.61 -7.52
C SER A 36 -2.07 4.15 -6.08
N PHE A 37 -2.39 2.88 -5.82
CA PHE A 37 -2.40 2.30 -4.47
C PHE A 37 -1.66 0.97 -4.44
N PHE A 38 -1.04 0.65 -3.30
CA PHE A 38 -0.42 -0.65 -3.07
C PHE A 38 -1.34 -1.50 -2.21
N LEU A 39 -1.61 -2.72 -2.64
CA LEU A 39 -2.51 -3.65 -1.97
C LEU A 39 -1.74 -4.96 -1.68
N SER A 40 -2.11 -5.62 -0.59
CA SER A 40 -1.65 -6.99 -0.33
C SER A 40 -2.22 -7.96 -1.38
N VAL A 41 -1.57 -9.10 -1.55
CA VAL A 41 -2.07 -10.17 -2.44
C VAL A 41 -3.44 -10.67 -1.97
N ASP A 42 -3.61 -10.83 -0.66
CA ASP A 42 -4.86 -11.33 -0.07
C ASP A 42 -6.00 -10.37 -0.36
N PHE A 43 -5.83 -9.07 -0.09
CA PHE A 43 -6.85 -8.06 -0.39
C PHE A 43 -7.16 -8.01 -1.89
N PHE A 44 -6.14 -8.12 -2.76
CA PHE A 44 -6.30 -8.12 -4.20
C PHE A 44 -7.16 -9.31 -4.69
N LEU A 45 -6.93 -10.50 -4.13
CA LEU A 45 -7.65 -11.73 -4.48
C LEU A 45 -9.07 -11.76 -3.88
N GLU A 46 -9.21 -11.49 -2.58
CA GLU A 46 -10.48 -11.50 -1.86
C GLU A 46 -11.48 -10.53 -2.48
N ASN A 47 -11.02 -9.31 -2.77
CA ASN A 47 -11.88 -8.32 -3.36
C ASN A 47 -12.12 -8.59 -4.85
N LYS A 48 -11.34 -9.45 -5.53
CA LYS A 48 -11.37 -9.68 -7.00
C LYS A 48 -10.97 -8.44 -7.81
N ILE A 49 -9.87 -7.80 -7.41
CA ILE A 49 -9.36 -6.59 -8.04
C ILE A 49 -8.81 -6.95 -9.43
N ARG A 50 -9.27 -6.23 -10.46
CA ARG A 50 -8.88 -6.48 -11.86
C ARG A 50 -9.04 -5.21 -12.70
N LYS A 51 -8.28 -5.12 -13.79
CA LYS A 51 -8.42 -4.06 -14.79
C LYS A 51 -9.85 -3.99 -15.32
N GLY A 52 -10.35 -2.77 -15.52
CA GLY A 52 -11.70 -2.48 -16.01
C GLY A 52 -12.79 -2.61 -14.93
N ARG A 53 -12.41 -2.93 -13.70
CA ARG A 53 -13.38 -2.96 -12.59
C ARG A 53 -13.67 -1.54 -12.10
N VAL A 54 -14.94 -1.28 -11.86
CA VAL A 54 -15.40 -0.08 -11.16
C VAL A 54 -15.24 -0.26 -9.66
N VAL A 55 -14.65 0.75 -9.03
CA VAL A 55 -14.43 0.88 -7.60
C VAL A 55 -15.45 1.89 -7.11
N ASP A 56 -16.37 1.43 -6.27
CA ASP A 56 -17.30 2.28 -5.55
C ASP A 56 -16.61 2.96 -4.37
N GLU A 57 -17.28 3.94 -3.75
CA GLU A 57 -16.73 4.69 -2.63
C GLU A 57 -16.35 3.79 -1.45
N THR A 58 -17.15 2.76 -1.16
CA THR A 58 -16.89 1.81 -0.07
C THR A 58 -15.61 1.01 -0.32
N LEU A 59 -15.42 0.47 -1.54
CA LEU A 59 -14.20 -0.24 -1.89
C LEU A 59 -13.00 0.71 -1.97
N LEU A 60 -13.21 1.95 -2.40
CA LEU A 60 -12.15 2.96 -2.45
C LEU A 60 -11.61 3.26 -1.04
N LEU A 61 -12.49 3.41 -0.04
CA LEU A 61 -12.08 3.60 1.35
C LEU A 61 -11.26 2.41 1.84
N LYS A 62 -11.72 1.18 1.58
CA LYS A 62 -10.97 -0.04 1.94
C LYS A 62 -9.61 -0.10 1.25
N ILE A 63 -9.53 0.27 -0.03
CA ILE A 63 -8.27 0.33 -0.80
C ILE A 63 -7.31 1.34 -0.17
N LYS A 64 -7.82 2.51 0.26
CA LYS A 64 -7.00 3.55 0.91
C LYS A 64 -6.45 3.07 2.25
N ASP A 65 -7.30 2.46 3.08
CA ASP A 65 -6.90 1.94 4.39
C ASP A 65 -5.87 0.82 4.26
N GLU A 66 -6.12 -0.15 3.37
CA GLU A 66 -5.19 -1.23 3.08
C GLU A 66 -3.86 -0.70 2.55
N SER A 67 -3.90 0.29 1.65
CA SER A 67 -2.68 0.90 1.13
C SER A 67 -1.89 1.63 2.20
N LEU A 68 -2.56 2.26 3.17
CA LEU A 68 -1.89 2.89 4.30
C LEU A 68 -1.23 1.83 5.18
N PHE A 69 -1.93 0.73 5.45
CA PHE A 69 -1.42 -0.39 6.23
C PHE A 69 -0.17 -1.01 5.59
N VAL A 70 -0.22 -1.35 4.30
CA VAL A 70 0.91 -1.93 3.56
C VAL A 70 2.13 -1.00 3.58
N GLN A 71 1.93 0.31 3.43
CA GLN A 71 3.01 1.29 3.51
C GLN A 71 3.61 1.40 4.91
N ALA A 72 2.77 1.43 5.95
CA ALA A 72 3.21 1.48 7.34
C ALA A 72 3.98 0.21 7.73
N TYR A 73 3.46 -0.96 7.35
CA TYR A 73 4.10 -2.25 7.56
C TYR A 73 5.47 -2.33 6.88
N SER A 74 5.55 -1.92 5.61
CA SER A 74 6.82 -1.89 4.87
C SER A 74 7.84 -0.96 5.53
N LYS A 75 7.41 0.21 6.01
CA LYS A 75 8.27 1.13 6.78
C LYS A 75 8.74 0.49 8.09
N ALA A 76 7.85 -0.17 8.83
CA ALA A 76 8.19 -0.83 10.09
C ALA A 76 9.22 -1.95 9.89
N ILE A 77 9.06 -2.81 8.88
CA ILE A 77 10.06 -3.82 8.52
C ILE A 77 11.40 -3.17 8.15
N SER A 78 11.37 -2.10 7.36
CA SER A 78 12.57 -1.38 6.97
C SER A 78 13.32 -0.82 8.19
N LEU A 79 12.58 -0.29 9.18
CA LEU A 79 13.17 0.20 10.44
C LEU A 79 13.75 -0.93 11.30
N LEU A 80 13.02 -2.04 11.46
CA LEU A 80 13.46 -3.20 12.24
C LEU A 80 14.70 -3.86 11.64
N SER A 81 14.73 -4.03 10.31
CA SER A 81 15.88 -4.57 9.61
C SER A 81 17.11 -3.68 9.79
N ARG A 82 16.99 -2.35 9.67
CA ARG A 82 18.08 -1.40 9.95
C ARG A 82 18.65 -1.56 11.37
N GLN A 83 17.81 -1.74 12.38
CA GLN A 83 18.27 -1.94 13.75
C GLN A 83 19.02 -3.27 13.95
N LEU A 84 18.57 -4.34 13.28
CA LEU A 84 19.27 -5.63 13.26
C LEU A 84 20.66 -5.52 12.61
N TYR A 85 20.77 -4.88 11.44
CA TYR A 85 22.05 -4.65 10.78
C TYR A 85 22.98 -3.74 11.59
N SER A 86 22.45 -2.75 12.31
CA SER A 86 23.25 -1.91 13.22
C SER A 86 23.90 -2.72 14.34
N LYS A 87 23.16 -3.65 14.98
CA LYS A 87 23.71 -4.53 16.03
C LYS A 87 24.72 -5.55 15.50
N PHE A 88 24.52 -6.09 14.31
CA PHE A 88 25.45 -7.05 13.71
C PHE A 88 26.74 -6.39 13.19
N ASN A 89 26.65 -5.20 12.56
CA ASN A 89 27.83 -4.47 12.06
C ASN A 89 28.77 -3.98 13.17
N LEU A 90 28.27 -3.82 14.41
CA LEU A 90 29.10 -3.50 15.57
C LEU A 90 29.94 -4.70 16.05
N LYS A 91 29.51 -5.95 15.83
CA LYS A 91 30.29 -7.13 16.24
C LYS A 91 31.39 -7.49 15.24
N GLU A 92 31.21 -7.22 13.96
CA GLU A 92 32.19 -7.59 12.92
C GLU A 92 33.38 -6.62 12.84
N ASN A 93 33.20 -5.36 13.23
CA ASN A 93 34.27 -4.35 13.26
C ASN A 93 35.16 -4.38 14.53
N TYR A 94 34.88 -5.27 15.49
CA TYR A 94 35.75 -5.53 16.65
C TYR A 94 36.39 -6.92 16.54
N SER A 95 37.11 -7.19 15.45
CA SER A 95 38.22 -8.15 15.53
C SER A 95 39.45 -7.40 16.03
N PRO A 96 39.87 -7.59 17.30
CA PRO A 96 41.19 -7.11 17.71
C PRO A 96 42.21 -7.82 16.81
N ARG A 97 42.96 -7.04 16.04
CA ARG A 97 44.19 -7.53 15.42
C ARG A 97 45.10 -7.96 16.57
N ILE A 98 45.23 -9.27 16.78
CA ILE A 98 46.30 -9.89 17.56
C ILE A 98 47.46 -10.14 16.61
#